data_AF-A0A151RJQ2-F1
#
_entry.id   AF-A0A151RJQ2-F1
#
_cell.length_a   1.000
_cell.length_b   1.000
_cell.length_c   1.000
_cell.angle_alpha   90.00
_cell.angle_beta   90.00
_cell.angle_gamma   90.00
#
_symmetry.space_group_name_H-M   'P 1'
#
loop_
_entity.id
_entity.type
_entity.pdbx_description
1 polymer ?
#
loop_
_entity_poly.entity_id
_entity_poly.type
_entity_poly.pdbx_seq_one_letter_code
_entity_poly.pdbx_strand_id
1 'polypeptide(L)'
;MQVLNLMREIEIQRMKEIETIKQYSDKLLGIANKVRLLGTQFLDSKIVEKILVTIPERYEASIVALENTENLSKITLAKVLHAL
;
A
#
# COMPACT_ATOMS: atom_id res chain seq x y z
N MET A 1 12.37 -18.50 -7.60
CA MET A 1 12.08 -17.39 -8.55
C MET A 1 10.71 -16.74 -8.36
N GLN A 2 9.63 -17.48 -8.05
CA GLN A 2 8.28 -16.90 -7.99
C GLN A 2 8.12 -15.76 -6.99
N VAL A 3 8.62 -15.91 -5.76
CA VAL A 3 8.58 -14.86 -4.73
C VAL A 3 9.30 -13.59 -5.19
N LEU A 4 10.50 -13.71 -5.78
CA LEU A 4 11.27 -12.57 -6.28
C LEU A 4 10.51 -11.79 -7.36
N ASN A 5 9.80 -12.49 -8.25
CA ASN A 5 8.98 -11.84 -9.28
C ASN A 5 7.81 -11.06 -8.67
N LEU A 6 7.14 -11.62 -7.65
CA LEU A 6 6.05 -10.94 -6.94
C LEU A 6 6.55 -9.72 -6.14
N MET A 7 7.72 -9.83 -5.51
CA MET A 7 8.36 -8.70 -4.82
C MET A 7 8.66 -7.57 -5.81
N ARG A 8 9.23 -7.91 -6.97
CA ARG A 8 9.48 -6.94 -8.05
C ARG A 8 8.19 -6.32 -8.57
N GLU A 9 7.12 -7.12 -8.70
CA GLU A 9 5.81 -6.62 -9.12
C GLU A 9 5.29 -5.54 -8.17
N ILE A 10 5.38 -5.75 -6.84
CA ILE A 10 5.05 -4.73 -5.84
C ILE A 10 5.93 -3.49 -5.98
N GLU A 11 7.24 -3.66 -6.17
CA GLU A 11 8.17 -2.53 -6.29
C GLU A 11 7.84 -1.62 -7.47
N ILE A 12 7.42 -2.17 -8.61
CA ILE A 12 7.08 -1.39 -9.81
C ILE A 12 5.62 -0.92 -9.84
N GLN A 13 4.74 -1.42 -8.97
CA GLN A 13 3.35 -0.93 -8.90
C GLN A 13 3.33 0.58 -8.62
N ARG A 14 2.40 1.28 -9.26
CA ARG A 14 2.10 2.69 -8.99
C ARG A 14 0.61 2.90 -9.16
N MET A 15 0.04 3.73 -8.32
CA MET A 15 -1.38 4.07 -8.41
C MET A 15 -1.63 4.95 -9.63
N LYS A 16 -2.74 4.73 -10.34
CA LYS A 16 -3.11 5.57 -11.48
C LYS A 16 -3.88 6.82 -11.04
N GLU A 17 -3.88 7.84 -11.89
CA GLU A 17 -4.61 9.09 -11.64
C GLU A 17 -6.13 8.94 -11.48
N ILE A 18 -6.73 7.92 -12.07
CA ILE A 18 -8.17 7.67 -11.97
C ILE A 18 -8.52 6.48 -11.09
N GLU A 19 -7.52 5.85 -10.48
CA GLU A 19 -7.71 4.69 -9.63
C GLU A 19 -8.15 5.12 -8.22
N THR A 20 -9.07 4.37 -7.64
CA THR A 20 -9.48 4.57 -6.23
C THR A 20 -8.50 3.89 -5.29
N ILE A 21 -8.38 4.38 -4.06
CA ILE A 21 -7.48 3.75 -3.07
C ILE A 21 -7.80 2.27 -2.86
N LYS A 22 -9.09 1.92 -2.85
CA LYS A 22 -9.55 0.54 -2.70
C LYS A 22 -9.00 -0.34 -3.82
N GLN A 23 -9.20 0.06 -5.08
CA GLN A 23 -8.71 -0.69 -6.24
C GLN A 23 -7.19 -0.89 -6.21
N TYR A 24 -6.45 0.14 -5.81
CA TYR A 24 -4.99 0.05 -5.71
C TYR A 24 -4.56 -0.88 -4.57
N SER A 25 -5.19 -0.74 -3.40
CA SER A 25 -4.91 -1.59 -2.23
C SER A 25 -5.23 -3.07 -2.49
N ASP A 26 -6.32 -3.36 -3.20
CA ASP A 26 -6.72 -4.72 -3.58
C ASP A 26 -5.66 -5.39 -4.46
N LYS A 27 -5.03 -4.64 -5.38
CA LYS A 27 -3.91 -5.13 -6.20
C LYS A 27 -2.69 -5.47 -5.35
N LEU A 28 -2.29 -4.56 -4.47
CA LEU A 28 -1.14 -4.77 -3.59
C LEU A 28 -1.36 -5.96 -2.65
N LEU A 29 -2.55 -6.06 -2.04
CA LEU A 29 -2.96 -7.18 -1.21
C LEU A 29 -2.99 -8.49 -2.00
N GLY A 30 -3.45 -8.47 -3.26
CA GLY A 30 -3.43 -9.64 -4.14
C GLY A 30 -2.03 -10.20 -4.33
N ILE A 31 -1.02 -9.34 -4.53
CA ILE A 31 0.38 -9.77 -4.67
C ILE A 31 0.94 -10.22 -3.32
N ALA A 32 0.73 -9.44 -2.26
CA ALA A 32 1.18 -9.77 -0.90
C ALA A 32 0.65 -11.12 -0.42
N ASN A 33 -0.63 -11.42 -0.68
CA ASN A 33 -1.24 -12.68 -0.32
C ASN A 33 -0.63 -13.86 -1.09
N LYS A 34 -0.27 -13.69 -2.37
CA LYS A 34 0.48 -14.73 -3.11
C LYS A 34 1.84 -14.98 -2.47
N VAL A 35 2.57 -13.94 -2.05
CA VAL A 35 3.86 -14.08 -1.35
C VAL A 35 3.69 -14.85 -0.03
N ARG A 36 2.65 -14.51 0.75
CA ARG A 36 2.30 -15.20 2.01
C ARG A 36 1.95 -16.67 1.79
N LEU A 37 1.17 -16.98 0.75
CA LEU A 37 0.81 -18.35 0.39
C LEU A 37 2.03 -19.20 0.01
N LEU A 38 3.08 -18.58 -0.52
CA LEU A 38 4.36 -19.24 -0.79
C LEU A 38 5.25 -19.38 0.47
N GLY A 39 4.71 -19.12 1.66
CA GLY A 39 5.40 -19.29 2.94
C GLY A 39 6.38 -18.15 3.28
N THR A 40 6.38 -17.07 2.50
CA THR A 40 7.25 -15.91 2.76
C THR A 40 6.49 -14.84 3.54
N GLN A 41 7.08 -14.36 4.63
CA GLN A 41 6.50 -13.27 5.39
C GLN A 41 6.46 -11.97 4.55
N PHE A 42 5.28 -11.37 4.46
CA PHE A 42 5.08 -10.07 3.86
C PHE A 42 4.22 -9.20 4.79
N LEU A 43 4.79 -8.11 5.29
CA LEU A 43 4.16 -7.25 6.29
C LEU A 43 3.23 -6.23 5.65
N ASP A 44 2.11 -5.92 6.31
CA ASP A 44 1.19 -4.87 5.87
C ASP A 44 1.82 -3.47 5.89
N SER A 45 2.85 -3.24 6.72
CA SER A 45 3.62 -1.99 6.72
C SER A 45 4.25 -1.71 5.34
N LYS A 46 4.69 -2.75 4.62
CA LYS A 46 5.21 -2.59 3.25
C LYS A 46 4.13 -2.17 2.27
N ILE A 47 2.88 -2.57 2.50
CA ILE A 47 1.73 -2.12 1.69
C ILE A 47 1.43 -0.66 1.99
N VAL A 48 1.41 -0.28 3.28
CA VAL A 48 1.23 1.11 3.71
C VAL A 48 2.29 2.02 3.10
N GLU A 49 3.58 1.69 3.28
CA GLU A 49 4.69 2.44 2.68
C GLU A 49 4.51 2.58 1.17
N LYS A 50 4.12 1.48 0.50
CA LYS A 50 3.90 1.49 -0.94
C LYS A 50 2.79 2.45 -1.36
N ILE A 51 1.67 2.45 -0.64
CA ILE A 51 0.56 3.38 -0.88
C ILE A 51 1.04 4.81 -0.71
N LEU A 52 1.63 5.15 0.44
CA LEU A 52 2.03 6.52 0.76
C LEU A 52 3.04 7.10 -0.25
N VAL A 53 3.95 6.27 -0.78
CA VAL A 53 4.98 6.71 -1.75
C VAL A 53 4.45 6.82 -3.19
N THR A 54 3.35 6.13 -3.52
CA THR A 54 2.88 6.05 -4.92
C THR A 54 1.48 6.60 -5.15
N ILE A 55 0.84 7.11 -4.10
CA ILE A 55 -0.46 7.73 -4.19
C ILE A 55 -0.36 9.07 -4.94
N PRO A 56 -1.36 9.43 -5.76
CA PRO A 56 -1.32 10.69 -6.49
C PRO A 56 -1.58 11.92 -5.62
N GLU A 57 -1.17 13.08 -6.13
CA GLU A 57 -1.27 14.39 -5.45
C GLU A 57 -2.70 14.75 -5.00
N ARG A 58 -3.74 14.23 -5.66
CA ARG A 58 -5.14 14.48 -5.25
C ARG A 58 -5.45 14.03 -3.81
N TYR A 59 -4.63 13.16 -3.23
CA TYR A 59 -4.78 12.68 -1.85
C TYR A 59 -3.86 13.39 -0.86
N GLU A 60 -3.07 14.38 -1.29
CA GLU A 60 -2.08 15.07 -0.46
C GLU A 60 -2.72 15.68 0.80
N ALA A 61 -3.88 16.33 0.67
CA ALA A 61 -4.61 16.88 1.83
C ALA A 61 -4.99 15.81 2.85
N SER A 62 -5.42 14.62 2.40
CA SER A 62 -5.76 13.50 3.28
C SER A 62 -4.53 12.91 3.96
N ILE A 63 -3.38 12.86 3.26
CA ILE A 63 -2.11 12.42 3.84
C ILE A 63 -1.65 13.39 4.93
N VAL A 64 -1.65 14.69 4.65
CA VAL A 64 -1.30 15.73 5.64
C VAL A 64 -2.21 15.64 6.87
N ALA A 65 -3.51 15.43 6.67
CA ALA A 65 -4.44 15.23 7.79
C ALA A 65 -4.09 13.97 8.59
N LEU A 66 -3.80 12.86 7.93
CA LEU A 66 -3.43 11.60 8.57
C LEU A 66 -2.12 11.74 9.39
N GLU A 67 -1.09 12.36 8.82
CA GLU A 67 0.19 12.63 9.47
C GLU A 67 0.07 13.53 10.71
N ASN A 68 -0.82 14.52 10.67
CA ASN A 68 -1.05 15.41 11.81
C ASN A 68 -1.81 14.73 12.95
N THR A 69 -2.61 13.71 12.65
CA THR A 69 -3.41 12.99 13.66
C THR A 69 -2.67 11.81 14.29
N GLU A 70 -1.67 11.26 13.61
CA GLU A 70 -1.02 10.03 14.03
C GLU A 70 0.49 10.00 13.82
N ASN A 71 1.16 9.28 14.70
CA ASN A 71 2.53 8.90 14.46
C ASN A 71 2.58 7.91 13.28
N LEU A 72 3.28 8.29 12.21
CA LEU A 72 3.50 7.49 11.00
C LEU A 72 3.92 6.04 11.27
N SER A 73 4.68 5.81 12.36
CA SER A 73 5.13 4.47 12.77
C SER A 73 4.02 3.55 13.30
N LYS A 74 2.84 4.08 13.60
CA LYS A 74 1.69 3.35 14.17
C LYS A 74 0.51 3.25 13.20
N ILE A 75 0.61 3.85 12.02
CA ILE A 75 -0.45 3.83 11.02
C ILE A 75 -0.68 2.40 10.54
N THR A 76 -1.93 1.96 10.64
CA THR A 76 -2.36 0.64 10.17
C THR A 76 -2.94 0.74 8.76
N LEU A 77 -2.88 -0.36 8.00
CA LEU A 77 -3.44 -0.42 6.66
C LEU A 77 -4.94 -0.07 6.66
N ALA A 78 -5.72 -0.60 7.60
CA ALA A 78 -7.14 -0.30 7.71
C ALA A 78 -7.43 1.20 7.84
N LYS A 79 -6.55 1.92 8.55
CA LYS A 79 -6.71 3.36 8.77
C LYS A 79 -6.36 4.17 7.54
N VAL A 80 -5.28 3.79 6.84
CA VAL A 80 -4.92 4.37 5.54
C VAL A 80 -6.07 4.23 4.55
N LEU A 81 -6.69 3.05 4.47
CA LEU A 81 -7.82 2.80 3.57
C LEU A 81 -9.11 3.51 3.94
N HIS A 82 -9.24 3.97 5.19
CA HIS A 82 -10.39 4.74 5.65
C HIS A 82 -10.20 6.25 5.46
N ALA A 83 -8.96 6.73 5.61
CA ALA A 83 -8.61 8.15 5.51
C ALA A 83 -8.44 8.66 4.07
N LEU A 84 -8.14 7.75 3.14
CA LEU A 84 -7.95 8.02 1.71
C LEU A 84 -9.19 7.64 0.90
#